data_AF-A0A6I9Z3J2-F1
#
_entry.id   AF-A0A6I9Z3J2-F1
#
_cell.length_a   1.000
_cell.length_b   1.000
_cell.length_c   1.000
_cell.angle_alpha   90.00
_cell.angle_beta   90.00
_cell.angle_gamma   90.00
#
_symmetry.space_group_name_H-M   'P 1'
#
loop_
_entity.id
_entity.type
_entity.pdbx_description
1 polymer ?
#
loop_
_entity_poly.entity_id
_entity_poly.type
_entity_poly.pdbx_seq_one_letter_code
_entity_poly.pdbx_strand_id
1 'polypeptide(L)'
;MISRRWFHPNISGIEAEKLLLTRGIHGSFLARPSKSNPGDFTLSVRRNDEVTHIKIQNTGDYYDLYGGEKFATLAELVQYYTEQEGLLRERNSNTIELRFPLNCQDPTSERWYHGHLTGKEAEKLLTDKAKPGSFLVRSSQSKPGDFVLSVLTNEDKADTGDRKPRVTHIMIRYQLDGKYDVGGGERFDTLADLVEHYKKNPMVEKSGVVVHLKQPFNATRIIAANIENRVKELNKMADQSEKAKQGFWEEFEMLQQQECKFLYPRKEGQQAENKAKNRYKNILPCKNSESGTILKVGNILSLSE
;
A
#
# COMPACT_ATOMS: atom_id res chain seq x y z
N MET A 1 12.17 -7.55 4.97
CA MET A 1 11.20 -6.55 5.49
C MET A 1 9.79 -7.02 5.19
N ILE A 2 8.88 -7.10 6.18
CA ILE A 2 7.51 -7.64 5.99
C ILE A 2 6.49 -6.51 5.66
N SER A 3 6.90 -5.23 5.73
CA SER A 3 6.01 -4.08 5.55
C SER A 3 6.58 -3.01 4.61
N ARG A 4 5.77 -2.49 3.69
CA ARG A 4 6.09 -1.39 2.76
C ARG A 4 5.89 0.01 3.37
N ARG A 5 5.85 0.13 4.71
CA ARG A 5 5.60 1.41 5.38
C ARG A 5 6.65 2.49 5.05
N TRP A 6 7.85 2.15 4.57
CA TRP A 6 8.84 3.12 4.09
C TRP A 6 8.44 3.83 2.78
N PHE A 7 7.36 3.43 2.11
CA PHE A 7 6.85 4.09 0.93
C PHE A 7 5.81 5.16 1.30
N HIS A 8 6.02 6.39 0.84
CA HIS A 8 5.14 7.54 1.11
C HIS A 8 4.53 8.01 -0.22
N PRO A 9 3.24 7.73 -0.48
CA PRO A 9 2.64 8.00 -1.79
C PRO A 9 2.47 9.50 -2.08
N ASN A 10 2.26 10.32 -1.05
CA ASN A 10 1.72 11.68 -1.25
C ASN A 10 2.68 12.81 -0.86
N ILE A 11 3.98 12.55 -0.69
CA ILE A 11 4.94 13.57 -0.24
C ILE A 11 5.90 14.03 -1.35
N SER A 12 6.27 15.30 -1.31
CA SER A 12 7.32 15.92 -2.12
C SER A 12 8.74 15.64 -1.61
N GLY A 13 9.74 16.06 -2.39
CA GLY A 13 11.13 16.11 -1.92
C GLY A 13 11.30 16.94 -0.66
N ILE A 14 10.77 18.16 -0.65
CA ILE A 14 10.86 19.09 0.49
C ILE A 14 10.20 18.50 1.74
N GLU A 15 9.02 17.90 1.60
CA GLU A 15 8.33 17.23 2.73
C GLU A 15 9.11 16.01 3.22
N ALA A 16 9.71 15.23 2.31
CA ALA A 16 10.57 14.10 2.65
C ALA A 16 11.84 14.54 3.40
N GLU A 17 12.50 15.61 2.94
CA GLU A 17 13.66 16.19 3.62
C GLU A 17 13.31 16.61 5.04
N LYS A 18 12.23 17.40 5.19
CA LYS A 18 11.73 17.81 6.51
C LYS A 18 11.46 16.61 7.41
N LEU A 19 10.77 15.58 6.91
CA LEU A 19 10.47 14.36 7.68
C LEU A 19 11.74 13.62 8.11
N LEU A 20 12.69 13.43 7.21
CA LEU A 20 13.95 12.74 7.48
C LEU A 20 14.83 13.50 8.47
N LEU A 21 14.92 14.83 8.35
CA LEU A 21 15.72 15.66 9.25
C LEU A 21 15.09 15.81 10.64
N THR A 22 13.75 15.88 10.72
CA THR A 22 13.04 16.04 12.01
C THR A 22 12.80 14.75 12.78
N ARG A 23 12.58 13.62 12.08
CA ARG A 23 12.18 12.34 12.70
C ARG A 23 13.15 11.21 12.44
N GLY A 24 13.98 11.31 11.42
CA GLY A 24 14.97 10.30 11.08
C GLY A 24 16.30 10.51 11.79
N ILE A 25 17.19 9.55 11.63
CA ILE A 25 18.61 9.57 12.02
C ILE A 25 19.48 9.24 10.80
N HIS A 26 20.81 9.31 10.92
CA HIS A 26 21.72 8.85 9.86
C HIS A 26 21.33 7.43 9.38
N GLY A 27 21.24 7.23 8.07
CA GLY A 27 20.82 5.98 7.44
C GLY A 27 19.30 5.79 7.39
N SER A 28 18.52 6.78 7.85
CA SER A 28 17.06 6.75 7.68
C SER A 28 16.68 6.99 6.22
N PHE A 29 15.68 6.27 5.72
CA PHE A 29 15.27 6.39 4.32
C PHE A 29 13.77 6.24 4.13
N LEU A 30 13.27 6.79 3.03
CA LEU A 30 11.92 6.56 2.54
C LEU A 30 11.92 6.55 1.01
N ALA A 31 10.97 5.85 0.40
CA ALA A 31 10.71 5.95 -1.02
C ALA A 31 9.42 6.73 -1.26
N ARG A 32 9.36 7.47 -2.36
CA ARG A 32 8.20 8.26 -2.76
C ARG A 32 8.12 8.37 -4.28
N PRO A 33 6.95 8.70 -4.84
CA PRO A 33 6.84 9.04 -6.26
C PRO A 33 7.69 10.26 -6.62
N SER A 34 8.20 10.28 -7.85
CA SER A 34 8.93 11.44 -8.37
C SER A 34 7.95 12.53 -8.80
N LYS A 35 8.10 13.75 -8.25
CA LYS A 35 7.32 14.91 -8.70
C LYS A 35 7.86 15.51 -10.00
N SER A 36 9.16 15.38 -10.26
CA SER A 36 9.82 15.96 -11.45
C SER A 36 9.75 15.05 -12.69
N ASN A 37 9.60 13.74 -12.51
CA ASN A 37 9.41 12.80 -13.61
C ASN A 37 8.26 11.82 -13.30
N PRO A 38 7.02 12.12 -13.73
CA PRO A 38 5.86 11.26 -13.45
C PRO A 38 6.05 9.83 -13.98
N GLY A 39 5.80 8.84 -13.13
CA GLY A 39 6.00 7.40 -13.43
C GLY A 39 7.26 6.81 -12.77
N ASP A 40 8.25 7.66 -12.47
CA ASP A 40 9.43 7.27 -11.71
C ASP A 40 9.24 7.46 -10.21
N PHE A 41 10.19 6.94 -9.44
CA PHE A 41 10.24 7.04 -7.99
C PHE A 41 11.52 7.74 -7.53
N THR A 42 11.57 8.08 -6.25
CA THR A 42 12.74 8.68 -5.61
C THR A 42 12.95 8.05 -4.24
N LEU A 43 14.15 7.53 -4.02
CA LEU A 43 14.62 7.08 -2.71
C LEU A 43 15.29 8.28 -2.01
N SER A 44 14.71 8.72 -0.91
CA SER A 44 15.23 9.84 -0.10
C SER A 44 15.93 9.25 1.12
N VAL A 45 17.20 9.59 1.34
CA VAL A 45 18.04 9.00 2.38
C VAL A 45 18.72 10.10 3.19
N ARG A 46 18.59 10.05 4.52
CA ARG A 46 19.34 10.92 5.44
C ARG A 46 20.75 10.38 5.64
N ARG A 47 21.73 11.25 5.44
CA ARG A 47 23.13 11.00 5.75
C ARG A 47 23.63 12.14 6.61
N ASN A 48 23.95 11.85 7.85
CA ASN A 48 24.31 12.85 8.86
C ASN A 48 23.19 13.90 8.94
N ASP A 49 23.50 15.15 8.59
CA ASP A 49 22.56 16.26 8.64
C ASP A 49 22.06 16.71 7.26
N GLU A 50 22.29 15.88 6.24
CA GLU A 50 21.83 16.12 4.88
C GLU A 50 20.90 15.00 4.39
N VAL A 51 20.08 15.32 3.39
CA VAL A 51 19.21 14.36 2.71
C VAL A 51 19.59 14.30 1.24
N THR A 52 19.71 13.09 0.71
CA THR A 52 20.00 12.83 -0.70
C THR A 52 18.82 12.15 -1.36
N HIS A 53 18.55 12.56 -2.59
CA HIS A 53 17.49 12.01 -3.42
C HIS A 53 18.08 11.21 -4.57
N ILE A 54 17.77 9.92 -4.60
CA ILE A 54 18.25 8.98 -5.60
C ILE A 54 17.08 8.62 -6.50
N LYS A 55 17.22 8.87 -7.80
CA LYS A 55 16.18 8.58 -8.78
C LYS A 55 16.08 7.06 -8.99
N ILE A 56 14.86 6.55 -8.92
CA ILE A 56 14.52 5.18 -9.32
C ILE A 56 13.71 5.27 -10.61
N GLN A 57 14.23 4.70 -11.69
CA GLN A 57 13.53 4.68 -12.96
C GLN A 57 12.59 3.47 -13.02
N ASN A 58 11.39 3.68 -13.54
CA ASN A 58 10.45 2.60 -13.87
C ASN A 58 10.20 2.61 -15.38
N THR A 59 10.71 1.60 -16.08
CA THR A 59 10.54 1.48 -17.54
C THR A 59 9.24 0.79 -17.95
N GLY A 60 8.50 0.23 -16.98
CA GLY A 60 7.42 -0.73 -17.22
C GLY A 60 7.90 -2.19 -17.19
N ASP A 61 9.18 -2.45 -17.44
CA ASP A 61 9.77 -3.79 -17.39
C ASP A 61 10.46 -4.09 -16.06
N TYR A 62 11.06 -3.08 -15.42
CA TYR A 62 11.83 -3.21 -14.19
C TYR A 62 12.03 -1.85 -13.50
N TYR A 63 12.50 -1.92 -12.25
CA TYR A 63 12.97 -0.79 -11.45
C TYR A 63 14.49 -0.78 -11.40
N ASP A 64 15.12 0.36 -11.64
CA ASP A 64 16.57 0.53 -11.46
C ASP A 64 16.95 1.83 -10.76
N LEU A 65 18.14 1.85 -10.15
CA LEU A 65 18.76 3.06 -9.62
C LEU A 65 19.78 3.57 -10.63
N TYR A 66 19.30 4.34 -11.61
CA TYR A 66 20.11 5.11 -12.57
C TYR A 66 21.31 4.33 -13.14
N GLY A 67 21.03 3.20 -13.80
CA GLY A 67 22.06 2.36 -14.44
C GLY A 67 22.70 1.30 -13.53
N GLY A 68 22.21 1.15 -12.30
CA GLY A 68 22.59 0.07 -11.39
C GLY A 68 21.93 -1.28 -11.69
N GLU A 69 21.71 -2.05 -10.63
CA GLU A 69 21.02 -3.33 -10.68
C GLU A 69 19.52 -3.14 -10.99
N LYS A 70 18.92 -4.13 -11.67
CA LYS A 70 17.50 -4.12 -12.08
C LYS A 70 16.68 -5.05 -11.18
N PHE A 71 15.49 -4.61 -10.78
CA PHE A 71 14.61 -5.30 -9.83
C PHE A 71 13.17 -5.40 -10.35
N ALA A 72 12.42 -6.42 -9.92
CA ALA A 72 11.04 -6.61 -10.35
C ALA A 72 10.06 -5.70 -9.57
N THR A 73 10.39 -5.37 -8.32
CA THR A 73 9.56 -4.57 -7.42
C THR A 73 10.40 -3.57 -6.61
N LEU A 74 9.77 -2.50 -6.11
CA LEU A 74 10.43 -1.55 -5.21
C LEU A 74 10.86 -2.21 -3.89
N ALA A 75 10.05 -3.13 -3.36
CA ALA A 75 10.39 -3.89 -2.18
C ALA A 75 11.65 -4.73 -2.34
N GLU A 76 11.83 -5.40 -3.48
CA GLU A 76 13.07 -6.15 -3.77
C GLU A 76 14.28 -5.23 -3.85
N LEU A 77 14.14 -4.08 -4.51
CA LEU A 77 15.19 -3.07 -4.60
C LEU A 77 15.61 -2.60 -3.21
N VAL A 78 14.64 -2.19 -2.38
CA VAL A 78 14.91 -1.72 -1.02
C VAL A 78 15.50 -2.84 -0.17
N GLN A 79 14.97 -4.06 -0.26
CA GLN A 79 15.50 -5.22 0.46
C GLN A 79 16.95 -5.49 0.08
N TYR A 80 17.27 -5.52 -1.22
CA TYR A 80 18.62 -5.78 -1.71
C TYR A 80 19.65 -4.80 -1.15
N TYR A 81 19.38 -3.49 -1.23
CA TYR A 81 20.31 -2.47 -0.74
C TYR A 81 20.32 -2.29 0.79
N THR A 82 19.31 -2.81 1.49
CA THR A 82 19.32 -2.88 2.95
C THR A 82 20.12 -4.08 3.46
N GLU A 83 20.10 -5.21 2.74
CA GLU A 83 20.83 -6.43 3.12
C GLU A 83 22.30 -6.42 2.67
N GLN A 84 22.63 -5.66 1.62
CA GLN A 84 23.97 -5.60 1.03
C GLN A 84 24.59 -4.22 1.23
N GLU A 85 25.14 -3.98 2.42
CA GLU A 85 25.83 -2.73 2.74
C GLU A 85 27.00 -2.46 1.78
N GLY A 86 27.24 -1.18 1.45
CA GLY A 86 28.37 -0.78 0.60
C GLY A 86 28.15 -0.78 -0.91
N LEU A 87 27.01 -1.32 -1.39
CA LEU A 87 26.69 -1.36 -2.84
C LEU A 87 26.07 -0.07 -3.38
N LEU A 88 25.30 0.64 -2.57
CA LEU A 88 24.70 1.90 -2.97
C LEU A 88 25.71 3.03 -2.76
N ARG A 89 26.09 3.72 -3.84
CA ARG A 89 27.14 4.74 -3.82
C ARG A 89 26.74 5.99 -4.59
N GLU A 90 27.25 7.12 -4.16
CA GLU A 90 27.19 8.38 -4.90
C GLU A 90 28.24 8.46 -6.01
N ARG A 91 28.11 9.49 -6.85
CA ARG A 91 29.11 9.85 -7.89
C ARG A 91 30.49 10.15 -7.31
N ASN A 92 30.57 10.63 -6.08
CA ASN A 92 31.83 10.88 -5.35
C ASN A 92 32.38 9.62 -4.65
N SER A 93 31.81 8.44 -4.91
CA SER A 93 32.13 7.14 -4.29
C SER A 93 31.75 6.97 -2.82
N ASN A 94 31.09 7.94 -2.20
CA ASN A 94 30.58 7.80 -0.83
C ASN A 94 29.47 6.75 -0.76
N THR A 95 29.54 5.89 0.25
CA THR A 95 28.53 4.87 0.52
C THR A 95 27.24 5.50 1.05
N ILE A 96 26.10 5.03 0.56
CA ILE A 96 24.78 5.37 1.07
C ILE A 96 24.22 4.14 1.77
N GLU A 97 23.86 4.29 3.03
CA GLU A 97 23.38 3.19 3.86
C GLU A 97 21.86 3.30 4.03
N LEU A 98 21.14 2.21 3.74
CA LEU A 98 19.70 2.10 3.99
C LEU A 98 19.51 1.30 5.28
N ARG A 99 19.50 1.98 6.43
CA ARG A 99 19.44 1.31 7.74
C ARG A 99 18.06 1.34 8.37
N PHE A 100 17.43 2.52 8.37
CA PHE A 100 16.21 2.74 9.16
C PHE A 100 15.06 3.20 8.26
N PRO A 101 14.09 2.34 7.91
CA PRO A 101 12.92 2.76 7.15
C PRO A 101 12.12 3.81 7.95
N LEU A 102 12.00 5.03 7.42
CA LEU A 102 11.12 6.05 7.99
C LEU A 102 9.69 5.75 7.53
N ASN A 103 8.90 5.17 8.44
CA ASN A 103 7.55 4.74 8.13
C ASN A 103 6.60 5.90 7.84
N CYS A 104 5.77 5.73 6.81
CA CYS A 104 4.62 6.53 6.47
C CYS A 104 3.67 6.53 7.66
N GLN A 105 3.10 7.71 7.94
CA GLN A 105 2.16 7.88 9.05
C GLN A 105 0.80 7.25 8.77
N ASP A 106 0.56 6.77 7.54
CA ASP A 106 -0.62 5.98 7.27
C ASP A 106 -0.63 4.73 8.16
N PRO A 107 -1.68 4.55 8.97
CA PRO A 107 -1.69 3.58 10.06
C PRO A 107 -1.71 2.14 9.56
N THR A 108 -2.09 1.92 8.29
CA THR A 108 -2.28 0.59 7.70
C THR A 108 -2.18 0.61 6.17
N SER A 109 -1.85 -0.54 5.58
CA SER A 109 -1.82 -0.81 4.13
C SER A 109 -3.02 -1.63 3.66
N GLU A 110 -4.09 -1.66 4.45
CA GLU A 110 -5.27 -2.49 4.20
C GLU A 110 -6.21 -1.84 3.16
N ARG A 111 -6.82 -2.65 2.29
CA ARG A 111 -7.63 -2.17 1.15
C ARG A 111 -8.89 -1.43 1.53
N TRP A 112 -9.36 -1.62 2.77
CA TRP A 112 -10.48 -0.88 3.32
C TRP A 112 -10.07 0.48 3.90
N TYR A 113 -8.79 0.84 3.96
CA TYR A 113 -8.33 2.17 4.33
C TYR A 113 -8.22 3.06 3.09
N HIS A 114 -8.94 4.18 3.12
CA HIS A 114 -9.10 5.11 2.00
C HIS A 114 -8.39 6.44 2.24
N GLY A 115 -7.50 6.53 3.24
CA GLY A 115 -6.72 7.73 3.51
C GLY A 115 -7.60 8.97 3.72
N HIS A 116 -7.29 10.05 3.01
CA HIS A 116 -8.05 11.29 3.06
C HIS A 116 -9.33 11.20 2.20
N LEU A 117 -10.44 10.80 2.83
CA LEU A 117 -11.76 10.73 2.22
C LEU A 117 -12.75 11.50 3.10
N THR A 118 -13.56 12.38 2.50
CA THR A 118 -14.59 13.12 3.25
C THR A 118 -15.72 12.19 3.68
N GLY A 119 -16.50 12.62 4.68
CA GLY A 119 -17.73 11.89 5.07
C GLY A 119 -18.72 11.78 3.91
N LYS A 120 -18.94 12.88 3.18
CA LYS A 120 -19.88 12.93 2.04
C LYS A 120 -19.45 12.04 0.87
N GLU A 121 -18.15 11.97 0.57
CA GLU A 121 -17.63 11.07 -0.47
C GLU A 121 -17.77 9.60 -0.04
N ALA A 122 -17.47 9.29 1.24
CA ALA A 122 -17.67 7.95 1.78
C ALA A 122 -19.14 7.53 1.73
N GLU A 123 -20.07 8.43 2.09
CA GLU A 123 -21.51 8.21 1.97
C GLU A 123 -21.90 7.86 0.54
N LYS A 124 -21.51 8.71 -0.43
CA LYS A 124 -21.78 8.50 -1.85
C LYS A 124 -21.23 7.18 -2.35
N LEU A 125 -19.96 6.86 -2.06
CA LEU A 125 -19.32 5.62 -2.50
C LEU A 125 -20.02 4.38 -1.95
N LEU A 126 -20.36 4.40 -0.67
CA LEU A 126 -21.02 3.28 -0.03
C LEU A 126 -22.47 3.11 -0.53
N THR A 127 -23.23 4.20 -0.66
CA THR A 127 -24.61 4.15 -1.15
C THR A 127 -24.70 3.74 -2.63
N ASP A 128 -23.82 4.26 -3.48
CA ASP A 128 -23.91 4.03 -4.93
C ASP A 128 -23.38 2.66 -5.36
N LYS A 129 -22.35 2.15 -4.67
CA LYS A 129 -21.55 1.01 -5.17
C LYS A 129 -21.44 -0.16 -4.20
N ALA A 130 -21.91 0.00 -2.96
CA ALA A 130 -21.75 -1.01 -1.94
C ALA A 130 -23.07 -1.70 -1.59
N LYS A 131 -22.96 -2.78 -0.82
CA LYS A 131 -24.10 -3.52 -0.28
C LYS A 131 -24.09 -3.41 1.24
N PRO A 132 -25.23 -3.57 1.92
CA PRO A 132 -25.29 -3.47 3.38
C PRO A 132 -24.24 -4.35 4.08
N GLY A 133 -23.63 -3.81 5.13
CA GLY A 133 -22.46 -4.34 5.83
C GLY A 133 -21.12 -4.04 5.16
N SER A 134 -21.09 -3.27 4.07
CA SER A 134 -19.85 -2.78 3.47
C SER A 134 -19.25 -1.67 4.32
N PHE A 135 -17.94 -1.67 4.51
CA PHE A 135 -17.26 -0.66 5.33
C PHE A 135 -15.95 -0.17 4.71
N LEU A 136 -15.55 1.05 5.08
CA LEU A 136 -14.23 1.62 4.82
C LEU A 136 -13.76 2.43 6.03
N VAL A 137 -12.45 2.62 6.17
CA VAL A 137 -11.85 3.51 7.16
C VAL A 137 -11.16 4.66 6.44
N ARG A 138 -11.31 5.86 6.97
CA ARG A 138 -10.74 7.10 6.41
C ARG A 138 -10.16 7.96 7.53
N SER A 139 -9.29 8.91 7.19
CA SER A 139 -8.79 9.93 8.10
C SER A 139 -9.94 10.82 8.58
N SER A 140 -9.92 11.21 9.85
CA SER A 140 -10.88 12.17 10.39
C SER A 140 -10.57 13.58 9.88
N GLN A 141 -11.60 14.27 9.39
CA GLN A 141 -11.47 15.66 8.94
C GLN A 141 -11.70 16.66 10.07
N SER A 142 -12.45 16.26 11.11
CA SER A 142 -12.76 17.11 12.26
C SER A 142 -11.69 17.06 13.35
N LYS A 143 -10.92 15.97 13.42
CA LYS A 143 -9.86 15.77 14.42
C LYS A 143 -8.62 15.19 13.75
N PRO A 144 -7.59 16.00 13.46
CA PRO A 144 -6.34 15.51 12.91
C PRO A 144 -5.72 14.41 13.78
N GLY A 145 -5.29 13.31 13.16
CA GLY A 145 -4.74 12.14 13.85
C GLY A 145 -5.75 11.05 14.22
N ASP A 146 -7.05 11.38 14.27
CA ASP A 146 -8.13 10.40 14.43
C ASP A 146 -8.57 9.84 13.07
N PHE A 147 -9.34 8.76 13.11
CA PHE A 147 -9.89 8.06 11.94
C PHE A 147 -11.40 7.89 12.06
N VAL A 148 -12.06 7.50 10.97
CA VAL A 148 -13.49 7.25 10.93
C VAL A 148 -13.77 5.95 10.19
N LEU A 149 -14.45 5.01 10.85
CA LEU A 149 -15.02 3.82 10.24
C LEU A 149 -16.41 4.16 9.69
N SER A 150 -16.57 4.11 8.37
CA SER A 150 -17.83 4.39 7.67
C SER A 150 -18.44 3.07 7.20
N VAL A 151 -19.67 2.77 7.60
CA VAL A 151 -20.32 1.48 7.36
C VAL A 151 -21.70 1.69 6.76
N LEU A 152 -22.01 1.02 5.66
CA LEU A 152 -23.37 0.99 5.10
C LEU A 152 -24.23 0.02 5.92
N THR A 153 -25.20 0.54 6.67
CA THR A 153 -26.14 -0.25 7.48
C THR A 153 -27.52 -0.29 6.84
N ASN A 154 -28.26 -1.37 7.11
CA ASN A 154 -29.70 -1.40 6.85
C ASN A 154 -30.39 -0.80 8.07
N GLU A 155 -31.36 0.08 7.85
CA GLU A 155 -32.29 0.41 8.93
C GLU A 155 -33.30 -0.72 9.10
N ASP A 156 -33.43 -1.20 10.33
CA ASP A 156 -34.57 -1.98 10.76
C ASP A 156 -35.54 -1.06 11.53
N LYS A 157 -36.69 -0.84 10.87
CA LYS A 157 -37.98 -0.30 11.37
C LYS A 157 -38.03 1.18 11.77
N ALA A 158 -38.56 1.98 10.86
CA ALA A 158 -39.53 3.03 11.20
C ALA A 158 -40.83 2.73 10.44
N ASP A 159 -41.97 3.05 11.06
CA ASP A 159 -43.36 2.71 10.70
C ASP A 159 -43.86 3.30 9.36
N THR A 160 -42.95 3.74 8.50
CA THR A 160 -43.19 4.32 7.18
C THR A 160 -42.28 3.60 6.20
N GLY A 161 -42.88 2.88 5.25
CA GLY A 161 -42.29 1.76 4.50
C GLY A 161 -41.09 2.02 3.57
N ASP A 162 -40.29 3.06 3.79
CA ASP A 162 -39.08 3.32 3.02
C ASP A 162 -37.82 2.76 3.71
N ARG A 163 -37.40 1.59 3.23
CA ARG A 163 -36.17 0.90 3.63
C ARG A 163 -34.95 1.55 2.97
N LYS A 164 -34.50 2.72 3.45
CA LYS A 164 -33.31 3.34 2.88
C LYS A 164 -32.05 2.93 3.64
N PRO A 165 -31.05 2.31 2.99
CA PRO A 165 -29.76 2.05 3.62
C PRO A 165 -29.09 3.39 3.96
N ARG A 166 -28.42 3.45 5.12
CA ARG A 166 -27.71 4.64 5.59
C ARG A 166 -26.26 4.33 5.88
N VAL A 167 -25.41 5.36 5.84
CA VAL A 167 -24.00 5.21 6.21
C VAL A 167 -23.82 5.72 7.64
N THR A 168 -23.31 4.84 8.48
CA THR A 168 -22.97 5.10 9.87
C THR A 168 -21.49 5.47 9.97
N HIS A 169 -21.17 6.56 10.64
CA HIS A 169 -19.80 7.02 10.85
C HIS A 169 -19.39 6.87 12.32
N ILE A 170 -18.41 5.99 12.57
CA ILE A 170 -17.89 5.69 13.90
C ILE A 170 -16.51 6.31 14.02
N MET A 171 -16.32 7.17 15.02
CA MET A 171 -15.02 7.79 15.28
C MET A 171 -14.07 6.75 15.87
N ILE A 172 -12.87 6.66 15.30
CA ILE A 172 -11.75 5.89 15.83
C ILE A 172 -10.72 6.88 16.36
N ARG A 173 -10.45 6.87 17.66
CA ARG A 173 -9.52 7.79 18.30
C ARG A 173 -8.14 7.18 18.40
N TYR A 174 -7.12 7.98 18.10
CA TYR A 174 -5.73 7.60 18.38
C TYR A 174 -5.32 8.19 19.74
N GLN A 175 -5.02 7.31 20.69
CA GLN A 175 -4.76 7.66 22.09
C GLN A 175 -3.27 7.99 22.31
N LEU A 176 -2.98 8.72 23.40
CA LEU A 176 -1.61 9.11 23.77
C LEU A 176 -0.69 7.91 24.06
N ASP A 177 -1.26 6.76 24.43
CA ASP A 177 -0.54 5.49 24.62
C ASP A 177 -0.21 4.77 23.31
N GLY A 178 -0.54 5.37 22.17
CA GLY A 178 -0.26 4.84 20.84
C GLY A 178 -1.25 3.79 20.34
N LYS A 179 -2.40 3.61 21.02
CA LYS A 179 -3.43 2.63 20.66
C LYS A 179 -4.68 3.29 20.05
N TYR A 180 -5.51 2.48 19.40
CA TYR A 180 -6.76 2.88 18.75
C TYR A 180 -7.97 2.40 19.55
N ASP A 181 -9.01 3.23 19.66
CA ASP A 181 -10.31 2.85 20.23
C ASP A 181 -11.49 3.53 19.50
N VAL A 182 -12.73 3.14 19.81
CA VAL A 182 -13.95 3.72 19.19
C VAL A 182 -14.80 4.55 20.16
N GLY A 183 -14.23 5.06 21.25
CA GLY A 183 -15.01 5.77 22.27
C GLY A 183 -15.05 5.10 23.65
N GLY A 184 -14.87 3.78 23.69
CA GLY A 184 -14.87 2.96 24.91
C GLY A 184 -14.66 1.47 24.59
N GLY A 185 -14.44 0.65 25.62
CA GLY A 185 -14.15 -0.78 25.47
C GLY A 185 -12.65 -1.08 25.29
N GLU A 186 -12.36 -2.10 24.47
CA GLU A 186 -10.99 -2.53 24.18
C GLU A 186 -10.20 -1.50 23.36
N ARG A 187 -8.87 -1.53 23.52
CA ARG A 187 -7.93 -0.71 22.76
C ARG A 187 -7.00 -1.61 21.95
N PHE A 188 -6.65 -1.17 20.75
CA PHE A 188 -5.93 -1.98 19.77
C PHE A 188 -4.61 -1.36 19.36
N ASP A 189 -3.59 -2.18 19.08
CA ASP A 189 -2.28 -1.69 18.64
C ASP A 189 -2.29 -1.21 17.19
N THR A 190 -3.18 -1.75 16.37
CA THR A 190 -3.35 -1.34 14.96
C THR A 190 -4.83 -1.17 14.59
N LEU A 191 -5.09 -0.35 13.56
CA LEU A 191 -6.43 -0.27 12.96
C LEU A 191 -6.90 -1.61 12.38
N ALA A 192 -5.97 -2.48 11.96
CA ALA A 192 -6.32 -3.79 11.44
C ALA A 192 -6.86 -4.71 12.55
N ASP A 193 -6.23 -4.70 13.72
CA ASP A 193 -6.70 -5.46 14.89
C ASP A 193 -8.07 -4.97 15.34
N LEU A 194 -8.27 -3.64 15.36
CA LEU A 194 -9.55 -3.01 15.66
C LEU A 194 -10.65 -3.48 14.70
N VAL A 195 -10.39 -3.43 13.39
CA VAL A 195 -11.35 -3.86 12.37
C VAL A 195 -11.65 -5.35 12.47
N GLU A 196 -10.65 -6.21 12.64
CA GLU A 196 -10.88 -7.66 12.78
C GLU A 196 -11.64 -8.03 14.06
N HIS A 197 -11.40 -7.31 15.16
CA HIS A 197 -12.18 -7.46 16.38
C HIS A 197 -13.66 -7.13 16.11
N TYR A 198 -13.96 -5.95 15.55
CA TYR A 198 -15.35 -5.52 15.32
C TYR A 198 -16.05 -6.21 14.15
N LYS A 199 -15.31 -6.95 13.30
CA LYS A 199 -15.89 -7.91 12.35
C LYS A 199 -16.47 -9.14 13.06
N LYS A 200 -15.82 -9.60 14.14
CA LYS A 200 -16.28 -10.75 14.95
C LYS A 200 -17.29 -10.34 16.02
N ASN A 201 -17.15 -9.13 16.55
CA ASN A 201 -17.98 -8.57 17.61
C ASN A 201 -18.68 -7.29 17.11
N PRO A 202 -19.86 -7.38 16.47
CA PRO A 202 -20.55 -6.21 15.91
C PRO A 202 -20.87 -5.13 16.97
N MET A 203 -20.74 -3.86 16.58
CA MET A 203 -21.08 -2.73 17.46
C MET A 203 -22.59 -2.50 17.47
N VAL A 204 -23.11 -1.93 18.55
CA VAL A 204 -24.53 -1.57 18.68
C VAL A 204 -24.64 -0.07 18.92
N GLU A 205 -25.41 0.63 18.08
CA GLU A 205 -25.73 2.03 18.28
C GLU A 205 -26.69 2.24 19.46
N LYS A 206 -26.75 3.46 19.98
CA LYS A 206 -27.76 3.83 21.00
C LYS A 206 -29.20 3.67 20.52
N SER A 207 -29.42 3.72 19.21
CA SER A 207 -30.69 3.44 18.53
C SER A 207 -31.10 1.96 18.59
N GLY A 208 -30.18 1.06 18.99
CA GLY A 208 -30.36 -0.39 18.95
C GLY A 208 -29.92 -1.04 17.64
N VAL A 209 -29.49 -0.25 16.64
CA VAL A 209 -29.04 -0.76 15.35
C VAL A 209 -27.67 -1.45 15.50
N VAL A 210 -27.56 -2.68 15.00
CA VAL A 210 -26.32 -3.45 15.03
C VAL A 210 -25.48 -3.19 13.77
N VAL A 211 -24.31 -2.59 13.96
CA VAL A 211 -23.37 -2.27 12.90
C VAL A 211 -22.48 -3.48 12.61
N HIS A 212 -22.76 -4.15 11.49
CA HIS A 212 -22.01 -5.32 11.05
C HIS A 212 -20.95 -4.95 10.02
N LEU A 213 -19.68 -5.30 10.30
CA LEU A 213 -18.59 -5.20 9.33
C LEU A 213 -18.52 -6.50 8.53
N LYS A 214 -19.29 -6.61 7.44
CA LYS A 214 -19.38 -7.84 6.65
C LYS A 214 -18.30 -7.94 5.59
N GLN A 215 -18.09 -6.87 4.82
CA GLN A 215 -17.09 -6.85 3.76
C GLN A 215 -16.38 -5.50 3.64
N PRO A 216 -15.06 -5.49 3.34
CA PRO A 216 -14.38 -4.26 3.01
C PRO A 216 -14.94 -3.69 1.70
N PHE A 217 -15.16 -2.38 1.66
CA PHE A 217 -15.45 -1.66 0.44
C PHE A 217 -14.13 -1.40 -0.30
N ASN A 218 -13.84 -2.28 -1.24
CA ASN A 218 -12.70 -2.15 -2.14
C ASN A 218 -13.20 -1.45 -3.41
N ALA A 219 -12.82 -0.18 -3.60
CA ALA A 219 -13.27 0.65 -4.72
C ALA A 219 -12.93 0.08 -6.12
N THR A 220 -12.04 -0.92 -6.19
CA THR A 220 -11.54 -1.53 -7.43
C THR A 220 -12.46 -2.60 -8.05
N ARG A 221 -13.49 -3.12 -7.34
CA ARG A 221 -14.36 -4.19 -7.88
C ARG A 221 -15.49 -3.60 -8.71
N ILE A 222 -15.57 -3.98 -9.99
CA ILE A 222 -16.57 -3.48 -10.95
C ILE A 222 -17.24 -4.61 -11.73
N ILE A 223 -18.45 -4.35 -12.22
CA ILE A 223 -19.13 -5.20 -13.21
C ILE A 223 -18.52 -4.87 -14.57
N ALA A 224 -18.20 -5.89 -15.39
CA ALA A 224 -17.53 -5.70 -16.68
C ALA A 224 -18.26 -4.70 -17.60
N ALA A 225 -19.60 -4.73 -17.62
CA ALA A 225 -20.43 -3.78 -18.38
C ALA A 225 -20.22 -2.30 -17.98
N ASN A 226 -19.69 -2.03 -16.80
CA ASN A 226 -19.44 -0.68 -16.27
C ASN A 226 -17.97 -0.25 -16.38
N ILE A 227 -17.12 -1.00 -17.10
CA ILE A 227 -15.69 -0.69 -17.23
C ILE A 227 -15.46 0.71 -17.79
N GLU A 228 -16.21 1.12 -18.81
CA GLU A 228 -16.05 2.45 -19.43
C GLU A 228 -16.34 3.58 -18.44
N ASN A 229 -17.36 3.41 -17.59
CA ASN A 229 -17.70 4.38 -16.55
C ASN A 229 -16.61 4.45 -15.48
N ARG A 230 -16.03 3.29 -15.10
CA ARG A 230 -14.91 3.25 -14.16
C ARG A 230 -13.67 3.91 -14.73
N VAL A 231 -13.34 3.65 -15.99
CA VAL A 231 -12.21 4.30 -16.69
C VAL A 231 -12.40 5.81 -16.71
N LYS A 232 -13.60 6.29 -17.07
CA LYS A 232 -13.94 7.74 -17.03
C LYS A 232 -13.77 8.31 -15.63
N GLU A 233 -14.18 7.60 -14.59
CA GLU A 233 -14.05 8.02 -13.19
C GLU A 233 -12.57 8.05 -12.73
N LEU A 234 -11.79 7.02 -13.04
CA LEU A 234 -10.36 6.96 -12.70
C LEU A 234 -9.53 8.03 -13.43
N ASN A 235 -10.03 8.53 -14.55
CA ASN A 235 -9.44 9.63 -15.31
C ASN A 235 -9.86 11.03 -14.82
N LYS A 236 -10.84 11.15 -13.89
CA LYS A 236 -11.26 12.45 -13.35
C LYS A 236 -10.12 13.07 -12.53
N MET A 237 -9.90 14.37 -12.71
CA MET A 237 -8.94 15.15 -11.92
C MET A 237 -9.53 15.45 -10.53
N ALA A 238 -8.76 15.26 -9.45
CA ALA A 238 -9.10 15.88 -8.18
C ALA A 238 -8.48 17.28 -8.16
N ASP A 239 -9.33 18.28 -8.41
CA ASP A 239 -9.04 19.72 -8.40
C ASP A 239 -8.02 20.27 -9.42
N GLN A 240 -8.05 21.60 -9.59
CA GLN A 240 -7.38 22.43 -10.61
C GLN A 240 -5.84 22.44 -10.57
N SER A 241 -5.21 21.38 -10.08
CA SER A 241 -3.78 21.13 -10.32
C SER A 241 -3.67 20.01 -11.34
N GLU A 242 -3.03 20.30 -12.48
CA GLU A 242 -2.84 19.35 -13.59
C GLU A 242 -2.44 17.96 -13.11
N LYS A 243 -3.33 16.96 -13.25
CA LYS A 243 -2.98 15.53 -13.26
C LYS A 243 -4.14 14.64 -13.70
N ALA A 244 -4.15 14.29 -14.98
CA ALA A 244 -5.10 13.34 -15.57
C ALA A 244 -4.88 11.86 -15.18
N LYS A 245 -4.37 11.54 -13.98
CA LYS A 245 -3.96 10.17 -13.61
C LYS A 245 -4.27 9.73 -12.17
N GLN A 246 -4.96 10.54 -11.39
CA GLN A 246 -5.02 10.33 -9.94
C GLN A 246 -5.72 9.02 -9.53
N GLY A 247 -6.89 8.71 -10.10
CA GLY A 247 -7.63 7.52 -9.69
C GLY A 247 -6.91 6.21 -10.04
N PHE A 248 -6.41 6.06 -11.27
CA PHE A 248 -5.65 4.87 -11.68
C PHE A 248 -4.38 4.70 -10.86
N TRP A 249 -3.69 5.81 -10.60
CA TRP A 249 -2.44 5.82 -9.86
C TRP A 249 -2.67 5.43 -8.38
N GLU A 250 -3.71 5.96 -7.74
CA GLU A 250 -4.09 5.59 -6.38
C GLU A 250 -4.41 4.09 -6.26
N GLU A 251 -5.23 3.54 -7.18
CA GLU A 251 -5.56 2.11 -7.17
C GLU A 251 -4.34 1.23 -7.43
N PHE A 252 -3.46 1.65 -8.35
CA PHE A 252 -2.20 0.95 -8.62
C PHE A 252 -1.30 0.93 -7.38
N GLU A 253 -1.11 2.07 -6.70
CA GLU A 253 -0.30 2.12 -5.49
C GLU A 253 -0.88 1.29 -4.34
N MET A 254 -2.22 1.23 -4.20
CA MET A 254 -2.87 0.34 -3.22
C MET A 254 -2.56 -1.14 -3.47
N LEU A 255 -2.42 -1.56 -4.72
CA LEU A 255 -1.98 -2.91 -5.07
C LEU A 255 -0.50 -3.10 -4.72
N GLN A 256 0.33 -2.14 -5.11
CA GLN A 256 1.78 -2.16 -4.89
C GLN A 256 2.16 -2.23 -3.40
N GLN A 257 1.36 -1.63 -2.50
CA GLN A 257 1.54 -1.77 -1.05
C GLN A 257 1.51 -3.21 -0.53
N GLN A 258 0.91 -4.14 -1.27
CA GLN A 258 0.82 -5.56 -0.89
C GLN A 258 2.02 -6.39 -1.34
N GLU A 259 2.94 -5.86 -2.15
CA GLU A 259 4.06 -6.62 -2.71
C GLU A 259 4.96 -7.28 -1.62
N CYS A 260 5.07 -6.66 -0.45
CA CYS A 260 5.82 -7.23 0.68
C CYS A 260 5.22 -8.53 1.23
N LYS A 261 3.92 -8.77 1.01
CA LYS A 261 3.25 -10.05 1.34
C LYS A 261 3.68 -11.18 0.39
N PHE A 262 4.27 -10.84 -0.76
CA PHE A 262 4.66 -11.75 -1.83
C PHE A 262 6.18 -11.87 -1.98
N LEU A 263 6.96 -11.50 -0.95
CA LEU A 263 8.40 -11.74 -0.88
C LEU A 263 8.71 -13.22 -0.62
N TYR A 264 8.44 -14.05 -1.62
CA TYR A 264 8.69 -15.48 -1.58
C TYR A 264 10.17 -15.82 -1.88
N PRO A 265 10.68 -16.97 -1.37
CA PRO A 265 12.05 -17.41 -1.66
C PRO A 265 12.29 -17.67 -3.16
N ARG A 266 13.45 -17.22 -3.66
CA ARG A 266 13.87 -17.37 -5.07
C ARG A 266 15.20 -18.11 -5.22
N LYS A 267 15.48 -19.03 -4.30
CA LYS A 267 16.79 -19.69 -4.13
C LYS A 267 17.32 -20.34 -5.41
N GLU A 268 16.46 -20.97 -6.21
CA GLU A 268 16.85 -21.63 -7.46
C GLU A 268 17.48 -20.67 -8.46
N GLY A 269 16.87 -19.49 -8.67
CA GLY A 269 17.40 -18.48 -9.58
C GLY A 269 18.71 -17.85 -9.09
N GLN A 270 18.99 -17.92 -7.78
CA GLN A 270 20.19 -17.37 -7.15
C GLN A 270 21.40 -18.32 -7.19
N GLN A 271 21.20 -19.61 -7.48
CA GLN A 271 22.27 -20.61 -7.60
C GLN A 271 23.29 -20.22 -8.67
N ALA A 272 24.56 -20.51 -8.42
CA ALA A 272 25.67 -20.09 -9.27
C ALA A 272 25.51 -20.58 -10.73
N GLU A 273 25.00 -21.80 -10.89
CA GLU A 273 24.76 -22.48 -12.17
C GLU A 273 23.59 -21.87 -12.95
N ASN A 274 22.70 -21.13 -12.27
CA ASN A 274 21.52 -20.52 -12.86
C ASN A 274 21.68 -19.02 -13.11
N LYS A 275 22.69 -18.36 -12.53
CA LYS A 275 22.91 -16.91 -12.69
C LYS A 275 22.95 -16.46 -14.15
N ALA A 276 23.68 -17.19 -15.00
CA ALA A 276 23.80 -16.88 -16.42
C ALA A 276 22.52 -17.16 -17.24
N LYS A 277 21.56 -17.91 -16.69
CA LYS A 277 20.28 -18.23 -17.33
C LYS A 277 19.23 -17.12 -17.13
N ASN A 278 19.46 -16.21 -16.19
CA ASN A 278 18.55 -15.10 -15.90
C ASN A 278 18.92 -13.89 -16.74
N ARG A 279 17.97 -13.36 -17.53
CA ARG A 279 18.17 -12.11 -18.29
C ARG A 279 18.52 -10.92 -17.39
N TYR A 280 17.90 -10.88 -16.21
CA TYR A 280 18.19 -9.88 -15.18
C TYR A 280 18.51 -10.58 -13.87
N LYS A 281 19.63 -10.20 -13.25
CA LYS A 281 20.18 -10.87 -12.07
C LYS A 281 19.21 -10.97 -10.88
N ASN A 282 18.36 -9.96 -10.67
CA ASN A 282 17.47 -9.91 -9.51
C ASN A 282 15.98 -10.12 -9.87
N ILE A 283 15.65 -10.39 -11.14
CA ILE A 283 14.28 -10.74 -11.56
C ILE A 283 14.23 -12.24 -11.75
N LEU A 284 13.84 -12.92 -10.68
CA LEU A 284 13.95 -14.38 -10.55
C LEU A 284 12.58 -15.02 -10.36
N PRO A 285 12.36 -16.24 -10.90
CA PRO A 285 11.12 -16.96 -10.67
C PRO A 285 10.97 -17.40 -9.21
N CYS A 286 9.73 -17.33 -8.71
CA CYS A 286 9.36 -17.87 -7.40
C CYS A 286 8.92 -19.34 -7.54
N LYS A 287 9.30 -20.21 -6.59
CA LYS A 287 8.71 -21.55 -6.45
C LYS A 287 7.38 -21.44 -5.70
N ASN A 288 6.27 -21.28 -6.42
CA ASN A 288 4.93 -21.58 -5.89
C ASN A 288 4.34 -22.82 -6.58
N SER A 289 3.65 -23.64 -5.80
CA SER A 289 3.22 -25.02 -6.04
C SER A 289 2.25 -25.27 -7.20
N GLU A 290 1.88 -24.27 -7.99
CA GLU A 290 0.88 -24.42 -9.07
C GLU A 290 1.40 -24.13 -10.48
N SER A 291 2.62 -23.60 -10.68
CA SER A 291 3.11 -23.31 -12.04
C SER A 291 4.63 -23.35 -12.22
N GLY A 292 5.36 -24.05 -11.35
CA GLY A 292 6.78 -24.29 -11.57
C GLY A 292 6.99 -25.25 -12.74
N THR A 293 7.30 -24.76 -13.94
CA THR A 293 7.86 -25.59 -15.01
C THR A 293 9.20 -26.14 -14.53
N ILE A 294 9.18 -27.33 -13.93
CA ILE A 294 10.38 -28.12 -13.68
C ILE A 294 10.73 -28.76 -15.02
N LEU A 295 11.69 -28.17 -15.75
CA LEU A 295 12.37 -28.92 -16.81
C LEU A 295 13.21 -30.00 -16.12
N LYS A 296 12.63 -31.19 -15.94
CA LYS A 296 13.42 -32.40 -15.73
C LYS A 296 14.20 -32.63 -17.03
N VAL A 297 15.47 -32.24 -17.03
CA VAL A 297 16.41 -32.71 -18.05
C VAL A 297 16.62 -34.20 -17.76
N GLY A 298 15.74 -35.02 -18.32
CA GLY A 298 15.89 -36.47 -18.35
C GLY A 298 17.06 -36.79 -19.25
N ASN A 299 18.08 -37.43 -18.67
CA ASN A 299 19.13 -38.12 -19.40
C ASN A 299 18.49 -39.00 -20.47
N ILE A 300 18.71 -38.64 -21.74
CA ILE A 300 18.58 -39.60 -22.83
C ILE A 300 19.80 -40.51 -22.70
N LEU A 301 19.66 -41.58 -21.91
CA LEU A 301 20.50 -42.76 -22.08
C LEU A 301 19.81 -43.62 -23.12
N SER A 302 20.51 -43.75 -24.25
CA SER A 302 20.33 -44.75 -25.28
C SER A 302 20.04 -46.13 -24.68
N LEU A 303 18.94 -46.74 -25.11
CA LEU A 303 18.81 -48.18 -25.17
C LEU A 303 18.42 -48.53 -26.61
N SER A 304 19.44 -48.92 -27.37
CA SER A 304 19.34 -49.79 -28.51
C SER A 304 18.91 -51.18 -28.05
N GLU A 305 17.84 -51.71 -28.63
CA GLU A 305 17.75 -53.07 -29.19
C GLU A 305 16.89 -53.00 -30.46
#